data_AF-A0A7S1CWY2-F1
#
_entry.id   AF-A0A7S1CWY2-F1
#
_cell.length_a   1.000
_cell.length_b   1.000
_cell.length_c   1.000
_cell.angle_alpha   90.00
_cell.angle_beta   90.00
_cell.angle_gamma   90.00
#
_symmetry.space_group_name_H-M   'P 1'
#
loop_
_entity.id
_entity.type
_entity.pdbx_description
1 polymer ?
#
loop_
_entity_poly.entity_id
_entity_poly.type
_entity_poly.pdbx_seq_one_letter_code
_entity_poly.pdbx_strand_id
1 'polypeptide(L)'
;PPRSSKRINGACVKAASSAFQLAVDVAQGDYDTAIALVQAVYDGVIIALNVRKARDYAKQLVPCVVIGALVGPVGFAACAARALAICVAKQTALRLAAQAALELGIRNADLVLEAAIAGACALLRATVRTCVECEGEPCKGDSDCNSEEYPDPHFRTWNSEYYDFHGACDMIYVRNDLLELHIRTERRGSWSAVSRTALRLGSDTLEVLLGGAYLVNGVEPATPPAVLGGMYPLEVSSGSIFVRLGGGQYIEFRNFFSNIVIRIDAHGSDFLESAGMAGTWSMFGLVGRDRNTTFTDTSLFAEEWEVNATLGDPILFTTPAESMCIEAPEMFTPDPALLAVAEAACADLLE
;
A
#
# COMPACT_ATOMS: atom_id res chain seq x y z
N PRO A 1 -27.30 5.48 13.52
CA PRO A 1 -26.31 5.61 14.61
C PRO A 1 -25.76 4.24 15.07
N PRO A 2 -24.45 4.05 14.98
CA PRO A 2 -23.68 3.39 16.02
C PRO A 2 -22.69 4.38 16.64
N ARG A 3 -22.76 4.53 17.96
CA ARG A 3 -21.77 5.21 18.79
C ARG A 3 -20.73 4.18 19.22
N SER A 4 -19.45 4.47 19.00
CA SER A 4 -18.47 4.79 20.05
C SER A 4 -17.06 4.57 19.51
N SER A 5 -16.47 5.61 18.90
CA SER A 5 -15.01 5.66 18.76
C SER A 5 -14.44 5.85 20.16
N LYS A 6 -13.68 4.85 20.64
CA LYS A 6 -12.79 5.04 21.79
C LYS A 6 -11.84 6.17 21.40
N ARG A 7 -11.98 7.34 22.03
CA ARG A 7 -10.98 8.40 21.90
C ARG A 7 -9.65 7.82 22.37
N ILE A 8 -8.73 7.64 21.44
CA ILE A 8 -7.34 7.30 21.74
C ILE A 8 -6.85 8.38 22.70
N ASN A 9 -6.32 7.95 23.84
CA ASN A 9 -5.81 8.86 24.86
C ASN A 9 -4.71 9.73 24.22
N GLY A 10 -4.87 11.05 24.24
CA GLY A 10 -3.91 11.99 23.63
C GLY A 10 -2.49 11.83 24.16
N ALA A 11 -2.32 11.28 25.37
CA ALA A 11 -1.01 10.91 25.91
C ALA A 11 -0.35 9.75 25.15
N CYS A 12 -1.13 8.77 24.67
CA CYS A 12 -0.62 7.65 23.87
C CYS A 12 -0.25 8.09 22.45
N VAL A 13 -1.03 8.96 21.83
CA VAL A 13 -0.70 9.52 20.50
C VAL A 13 0.58 10.34 20.58
N LYS A 14 0.73 11.15 21.64
CA LYS A 14 1.94 11.96 21.84
C LYS A 14 3.17 11.11 22.13
N ALA A 15 3.03 10.04 22.92
CA ALA A 15 4.14 9.10 23.18
C ALA A 15 4.54 8.31 21.92
N ALA A 16 3.57 7.88 21.11
CA ALA A 16 3.84 7.18 19.85
C ALA A 16 4.51 8.10 18.82
N SER A 17 4.05 9.35 18.70
CA SER A 17 4.66 10.35 17.83
C SER A 17 6.09 10.72 18.27
N SER A 18 6.36 10.84 19.57
CA SER A 18 7.71 11.05 20.09
C SER A 18 8.62 9.83 19.90
N ALA A 19 8.09 8.61 19.98
CA ALA A 19 8.85 7.39 19.71
C ALA A 19 9.19 7.23 18.22
N PHE A 20 8.27 7.62 17.33
CA PHE A 20 8.51 7.65 15.89
C PHE A 20 9.56 8.69 15.51
N GLN A 21 9.46 9.91 16.04
CA GLN A 21 10.44 10.96 15.79
C GLN A 21 11.82 10.59 16.32
N LEU A 22 11.89 9.95 17.49
CA LEU A 22 13.15 9.42 18.03
C LEU A 22 13.78 8.37 17.11
N ALA A 23 12.97 7.49 16.50
CA ALA A 23 13.47 6.49 15.56
C ALA A 23 13.98 7.14 14.26
N VAL A 24 13.32 8.22 13.80
CA VAL A 24 13.76 9.01 12.64
C VAL A 24 15.07 9.75 12.93
N ASP A 25 15.17 10.42 14.08
CA ASP A 25 16.36 11.21 14.46
C ASP A 25 17.58 10.30 14.66
N VAL A 26 17.39 9.11 15.26
CA VAL A 26 18.43 8.08 15.38
C VAL A 26 18.84 7.52 14.02
N ALA A 27 17.88 7.26 13.12
CA ALA A 27 18.18 6.77 11.78
C ALA A 27 18.92 7.81 10.91
N GLN A 28 18.77 9.10 11.23
CA GLN A 28 19.46 10.21 10.55
C GLN A 28 20.82 10.54 11.20
N GLY A 29 21.25 9.79 12.22
CA GLY A 29 22.50 10.02 12.93
C GLY A 29 22.49 11.27 13.82
N ASP A 30 21.33 11.90 14.04
CA ASP A 30 21.17 13.06 14.94
C ASP A 30 20.97 12.59 16.39
N TYR A 31 22.04 12.00 16.93
CA TYR A 31 22.06 11.45 18.28
C TYR A 31 21.87 12.51 19.36
N ASP A 32 22.29 13.76 19.13
CA ASP A 32 22.13 14.86 20.08
C ASP A 32 20.65 15.23 20.25
N THR A 33 19.88 15.29 19.15
CA THR A 33 18.43 15.52 19.19
C THR A 33 17.69 14.33 19.80
N ALA A 34 18.07 13.11 19.45
CA ALA A 34 17.52 11.88 20.03
C ALA A 34 17.75 11.80 21.55
N ILE A 35 18.98 12.08 22.00
CA ILE A 35 19.33 12.14 23.42
C ILE A 35 18.53 13.25 24.13
N ALA A 36 18.41 14.44 23.54
CA ALA A 36 17.61 15.52 24.10
C ALA A 36 16.12 15.15 24.25
N LEU A 37 15.55 14.41 23.28
CA LEU A 37 14.18 13.94 23.32
C LEU A 37 13.95 12.89 24.42
N VAL A 38 14.88 11.93 24.55
CA VAL A 38 14.88 10.93 25.63
C VAL A 38 15.02 11.59 26.99
N GLN A 39 15.90 12.59 27.11
CA GLN A 39 16.09 13.38 28.33
C GLN A 39 14.81 14.13 28.71
N ALA A 40 14.11 14.75 27.74
CA ALA A 40 12.86 15.47 27.97
C ALA A 40 11.72 14.55 28.42
N VAL A 41 11.64 13.34 27.85
CA VAL A 41 10.67 12.30 28.28
C VAL A 41 11.02 11.80 29.69
N TYR A 42 12.30 11.55 29.96
CA TYR A 42 12.79 11.15 31.28
C TYR A 42 12.48 12.22 32.34
N ASP A 43 12.74 13.49 32.06
CA ASP A 43 12.43 14.61 32.95
C ASP A 43 10.92 14.75 33.19
N GLY A 44 10.10 14.57 32.15
CA GLY A 44 8.64 14.52 32.28
C GLY A 44 8.15 13.39 33.19
N VAL A 45 8.76 12.21 33.10
CA VAL A 45 8.47 11.05 33.96
C VAL A 45 8.95 11.28 35.39
N ILE A 46 10.14 11.86 35.59
CA ILE A 46 10.68 12.22 36.91
C ILE A 46 9.80 13.27 37.59
N ILE A 47 9.33 14.29 36.86
CA ILE A 47 8.38 15.30 37.37
C ILE A 47 7.07 14.63 37.80
N ALA A 48 6.50 13.74 36.98
CA ALA A 48 5.27 13.01 37.31
C ALA A 48 5.44 12.09 38.55
N LEU A 49 6.61 11.47 38.70
CA LEU A 49 6.96 10.66 39.87
C LEU A 49 7.20 11.52 41.13
N ASN A 50 7.81 12.70 40.99
CA ASN A 50 8.02 13.63 42.10
C ASN A 50 6.70 14.23 42.61
N VAL A 51 5.72 14.48 41.74
CA VAL A 51 4.36 14.90 42.11
C VAL A 51 3.63 13.81 42.91
N ARG A 52 3.79 12.52 42.56
CA ARG A 52 3.28 11.41 43.38
C ARG A 52 4.01 11.30 44.74
N LYS A 53 5.32 11.55 44.79
CA LYS A 53 6.12 11.51 46.03
C LYS A 53 5.78 12.63 47.01
N ALA A 54 5.49 13.85 46.55
CA ALA A 54 5.04 14.96 47.42
C ALA A 54 3.75 14.59 48.19
N ARG A 55 2.86 13.81 47.55
CA ARG A 55 1.63 13.29 48.15
C ARG A 55 1.88 12.23 49.24
N ASP A 56 2.91 11.40 49.08
CA ASP A 56 3.27 10.38 50.08
C ASP A 56 4.15 10.95 51.20
N TYR A 57 4.91 12.02 50.92
CA TYR A 57 5.60 12.83 51.92
C TYR A 57 4.64 13.50 52.91
N ALA A 58 3.55 14.06 52.38
CA ALA A 58 2.47 14.63 53.19
C ALA A 58 1.88 13.59 54.15
N LYS A 59 1.73 12.33 53.71
CA LYS A 59 1.21 11.22 54.54
C LYS A 59 2.19 10.75 55.62
N GLN A 60 3.50 10.78 55.37
CA GLN A 60 4.52 10.36 56.34
C GLN A 60 4.84 11.43 57.40
N LEU A 61 4.50 12.69 57.15
CA LEU A 61 4.62 13.78 58.12
C LEU A 61 3.43 13.87 59.08
N VAL A 62 2.26 13.32 58.72
CA VAL A 62 1.06 13.30 59.61
C VAL A 62 1.36 12.68 60.98
N PRO A 63 2.04 11.52 61.11
CA PRO A 63 2.39 10.96 62.41
C PRO A 63 3.36 11.84 63.22
N CYS A 64 4.31 12.52 62.58
CA CYS A 64 5.25 13.40 63.28
C CYS A 64 4.56 14.67 63.81
N VAL A 65 3.56 15.21 63.12
CA VAL A 65 2.73 16.33 63.61
C VAL A 65 1.92 15.91 64.85
N VAL A 66 1.37 14.69 64.85
CA VAL A 66 0.64 14.12 66.01
C VAL A 66 1.57 13.89 67.20
N ILE A 67 2.78 13.37 66.97
CA ILE A 67 3.79 13.18 68.03
C ILE A 67 4.26 14.53 68.58
N GLY A 68 4.49 15.54 67.72
CA GLY A 68 4.88 16.88 68.14
C GLY A 68 3.86 17.56 69.06
N ALA A 69 2.57 17.29 68.86
CA ALA A 69 1.50 17.77 69.74
C ALA A 69 1.49 17.10 71.13
N LEU A 70 2.06 15.90 71.27
CA LEU A 70 2.06 15.11 72.51
C LEU A 70 3.34 15.25 73.35
N VAL A 71 4.51 15.41 72.71
CA VAL A 71 5.83 15.43 73.40
C VAL A 71 6.59 16.75 73.25
N GLY A 72 5.97 17.77 72.66
CA GLY A 72 6.54 19.10 72.52
C GLY A 72 7.62 19.21 71.42
N PRO A 73 8.23 20.41 71.28
CA PRO A 73 9.02 20.78 70.09
C PRO A 73 10.28 19.93 69.88
N VAL A 74 10.86 19.39 70.96
CA VAL A 74 12.06 18.53 70.89
C VAL A 74 11.72 17.16 70.27
N GLY A 75 10.56 16.58 70.62
CA GLY A 75 10.10 15.32 70.03
C GLY A 75 9.73 15.44 68.56
N PHE A 76 9.14 16.59 68.17
CA PHE A 76 8.87 16.91 66.77
C PHE A 76 10.16 17.00 65.94
N ALA A 77 11.16 17.73 66.44
CA ALA A 77 12.43 17.92 65.75
C ALA A 77 13.18 16.59 65.53
N ALA A 78 13.17 15.70 66.53
CA ALA A 78 13.78 14.38 66.42
C ALA A 78 13.05 13.47 65.41
N CYS A 79 11.70 13.50 65.36
CA CYS A 79 10.89 12.77 64.37
C CYS A 79 11.15 13.28 62.95
N ALA A 80 11.16 14.61 62.78
CA ALA A 80 11.40 15.26 61.50
C ALA A 80 12.82 15.00 60.98
N ALA A 81 13.84 15.04 61.84
CA ALA A 81 15.22 14.75 61.47
C ALA A 81 15.42 13.30 61.01
N ARG A 82 14.80 12.33 61.70
CA ARG A 82 14.85 10.92 61.31
C ARG A 82 14.12 10.65 59.99
N ALA A 83 12.96 11.28 59.79
CA ALA A 83 12.23 11.20 58.53
C ALA A 83 13.04 11.82 57.37
N LEU A 84 13.70 12.95 57.61
CA LEU A 84 14.57 13.61 56.63
C LEU A 84 15.78 12.75 56.28
N ALA A 85 16.46 12.15 57.27
CA ALA A 85 17.62 11.27 57.05
C ALA A 85 17.26 10.02 56.25
N ILE A 86 16.13 9.38 56.56
CA ILE A 86 15.61 8.24 55.79
C ILE A 86 15.31 8.65 54.35
N CYS A 87 14.79 9.87 54.15
CA CYS A 87 14.50 10.32 52.80
C CYS A 87 15.76 10.65 52.00
N VAL A 88 16.74 11.34 52.60
CA VAL A 88 18.03 11.61 51.96
C VAL A 88 18.72 10.29 51.57
N ALA A 89 18.73 9.29 52.46
CA ALA A 89 19.28 7.98 52.15
C ALA A 89 18.55 7.28 50.98
N LYS A 90 17.21 7.33 50.96
CA LYS A 90 16.42 6.79 49.84
C LYS A 90 16.65 7.56 48.54
N GLN A 91 16.82 8.87 48.60
CA GLN A 91 17.07 9.72 47.44
C GLN A 91 18.45 9.45 46.84
N THR A 92 19.48 9.26 47.67
CA THR A 92 20.83 8.91 47.24
C THR A 92 20.88 7.50 46.65
N ALA A 93 20.23 6.52 47.28
CA ALA A 93 20.12 5.15 46.74
C ALA A 93 19.38 5.11 45.40
N LEU A 94 18.33 5.91 45.24
CA LEU A 94 17.58 6.02 43.99
C LEU A 94 18.40 6.69 42.88
N ARG A 95 19.20 7.72 43.21
CA ARG A 95 20.13 8.35 42.25
C ARG A 95 21.19 7.37 41.76
N LEU A 96 21.80 6.62 42.67
CA LEU A 96 22.80 5.60 42.31
C LEU A 96 22.17 4.46 41.48
N ALA A 97 20.96 4.02 41.82
CA ALA A 97 20.24 3.01 41.04
C ALA A 97 19.85 3.53 39.65
N ALA A 98 19.43 4.79 39.53
CA ALA A 98 19.11 5.41 38.24
C ALA A 98 20.36 5.59 37.36
N GLN A 99 21.49 5.96 37.96
CA GLN A 99 22.76 6.11 37.25
C GLN A 99 23.31 4.76 36.78
N ALA A 100 23.21 3.72 37.61
CA ALA A 100 23.54 2.35 37.21
C ALA A 100 22.61 1.81 36.12
N ALA A 101 21.30 2.12 36.18
CA ALA A 101 20.34 1.74 35.15
C ALA A 101 20.58 2.50 33.83
N LEU A 102 21.01 3.76 33.88
CA LEU A 102 21.40 4.54 32.71
C LEU A 102 22.66 3.95 32.05
N GLU A 103 23.69 3.61 32.82
CA GLU A 103 24.87 2.95 32.27
C GLU A 103 24.58 1.55 31.71
N LEU A 104 23.67 0.80 32.34
CA LEU A 104 23.22 -0.49 31.82
C LEU A 104 22.37 -0.30 30.55
N GLY A 105 21.59 0.79 30.47
CA GLY A 105 20.80 1.17 29.30
C GLY A 105 21.67 1.60 28.13
N ILE A 106 22.75 2.35 28.38
CA ILE A 106 23.74 2.75 27.36
C ILE A 106 24.52 1.52 26.87
N ARG A 107 24.96 0.63 27.76
CA ARG A 107 25.67 -0.61 27.36
C ARG A 107 24.81 -1.61 26.59
N ASN A 108 23.50 -1.57 26.80
CA ASN A 108 22.55 -2.39 26.07
C ASN A 108 21.85 -1.61 24.96
N ALA A 109 22.22 -0.35 24.69
CA ALA A 109 21.56 0.48 23.69
C ALA A 109 21.70 -0.16 22.30
N ASP A 110 22.85 -0.74 21.97
CA ASP A 110 23.06 -1.46 20.71
C ASP A 110 22.18 -2.70 20.61
N LEU A 111 22.06 -3.49 21.68
CA LEU A 111 21.20 -4.68 21.72
C LEU A 111 19.70 -4.32 21.69
N VAL A 112 19.32 -3.22 22.33
CA VAL A 112 17.95 -2.70 22.31
C VAL A 112 17.63 -2.07 20.96
N LEU A 113 18.60 -1.42 20.31
CA LEU A 113 18.48 -0.86 18.98
C LEU A 113 18.37 -1.98 17.94
N GLU A 114 19.22 -3.02 17.99
CA GLU A 114 19.10 -4.19 17.13
C GLU A 114 17.76 -4.92 17.35
N ALA A 115 17.34 -5.13 18.60
CA ALA A 115 16.05 -5.76 18.90
C ALA A 115 14.86 -4.87 18.51
N ALA A 116 14.99 -3.55 18.61
CA ALA A 116 13.97 -2.59 18.18
C ALA A 116 13.89 -2.49 16.66
N ILE A 117 15.01 -2.53 15.94
CA ILE A 117 15.06 -2.58 14.47
C ILE A 117 14.50 -3.93 13.99
N ALA A 118 14.91 -5.05 14.59
CA ALA A 118 14.36 -6.37 14.26
C ALA A 118 12.86 -6.46 14.58
N GLY A 119 12.43 -5.89 15.71
CA GLY A 119 11.03 -5.79 16.11
C GLY A 119 10.22 -4.86 15.22
N ALA A 120 10.77 -3.71 14.83
CA ALA A 120 10.16 -2.77 13.90
C ALA A 120 10.05 -3.38 12.51
N CYS A 121 11.07 -4.10 12.01
CA CYS A 121 11.02 -4.87 10.76
C CYS A 121 10.03 -6.02 10.81
N ALA A 122 9.93 -6.74 11.92
CA ALA A 122 8.93 -7.79 12.12
C ALA A 122 7.51 -7.21 12.18
N LEU A 123 7.33 -6.08 12.85
CA LEU A 123 6.07 -5.35 12.91
C LEU A 123 5.74 -4.74 11.54
N LEU A 124 6.71 -4.22 10.78
CA LEU A 124 6.51 -3.71 9.43
C LEU A 124 6.11 -4.85 8.49
N ARG A 125 6.79 -6.01 8.55
CA ARG A 125 6.42 -7.21 7.78
C ARG A 125 5.04 -7.75 8.17
N ALA A 126 4.72 -7.77 9.46
CA ALA A 126 3.41 -8.19 9.95
C ALA A 126 2.33 -7.19 9.56
N THR A 127 2.62 -5.89 9.64
CA THR A 127 1.70 -4.79 9.26
C THR A 127 1.53 -4.74 7.75
N VAL A 128 2.55 -4.99 6.94
CA VAL A 128 2.42 -5.19 5.48
C VAL A 128 1.59 -6.45 5.19
N ARG A 129 1.77 -7.54 5.96
CA ARG A 129 0.91 -8.74 5.84
C ARG A 129 -0.54 -8.51 6.24
N THR A 130 -0.83 -7.65 7.22
CA THR A 130 -2.19 -7.37 7.71
C THR A 130 -2.82 -6.12 7.11
N CYS A 131 -2.05 -5.25 6.44
CA CYS A 131 -2.54 -4.12 5.65
C CYS A 131 -2.79 -4.50 4.19
N VAL A 132 -2.43 -5.72 3.78
CA VAL A 132 -2.97 -6.40 2.58
C VAL A 132 -4.21 -7.22 2.97
N GLU A 133 -5.05 -6.68 3.85
CA GLU A 133 -6.50 -6.83 3.67
C GLU A 133 -6.91 -5.68 2.72
N CYS A 134 -6.44 -5.76 1.47
CA CYS A 134 -7.04 -4.98 0.39
C CYS A 134 -8.51 -5.41 0.34
N GLU A 135 -9.43 -4.45 0.41
CA GLU A 135 -10.86 -4.71 0.44
C GLU A 135 -11.30 -5.43 -0.85
N GLY A 136 -11.36 -6.76 -0.79
CA GLY A 136 -11.85 -7.65 -1.84
C GLY A 136 -11.36 -9.06 -1.56
N GLU A 137 -12.22 -10.07 -1.60
CA GLU A 137 -11.79 -11.46 -1.79
C GLU A 137 -11.42 -11.61 -3.28
N PRO A 138 -10.43 -12.44 -3.65
CA PRO A 138 -10.12 -12.62 -5.05
C PRO A 138 -11.32 -13.29 -5.72
N CYS A 139 -11.47 -13.12 -7.03
CA CYS A 139 -12.52 -13.82 -7.76
C CYS A 139 -12.36 -15.33 -7.58
N LYS A 140 -13.46 -16.00 -7.22
CA LYS A 140 -13.45 -17.40 -6.77
C LYS A 140 -14.49 -18.19 -7.52
N GLY A 141 -14.02 -19.17 -8.30
CA GLY A 141 -14.89 -20.07 -9.07
C GLY A 141 -15.82 -19.28 -9.98
N ASP A 142 -17.11 -19.62 -9.94
CA ASP A 142 -18.20 -19.02 -10.72
C ASP A 142 -18.75 -17.71 -10.08
N SER A 143 -17.88 -16.84 -9.58
CA SER A 143 -18.32 -15.54 -9.05
C SER A 143 -18.47 -14.50 -10.16
N ASP A 144 -19.37 -13.53 -9.97
CA ASP A 144 -19.38 -12.30 -10.76
C ASP A 144 -18.26 -11.36 -10.31
N CYS A 145 -17.49 -10.81 -11.26
CA CYS A 145 -16.40 -9.88 -11.04
C CYS A 145 -16.31 -8.86 -12.17
N ASN A 146 -15.72 -7.70 -11.88
CA ASN A 146 -15.57 -6.64 -12.87
C ASN A 146 -14.12 -6.26 -13.07
N SER A 147 -13.77 -5.90 -14.31
CA SER A 147 -12.51 -5.25 -14.67
C SER A 147 -12.83 -4.03 -15.52
N GLU A 148 -12.09 -2.94 -15.31
CA GLU A 148 -12.30 -1.68 -16.04
C GLU A 148 -10.96 -1.08 -16.46
N GLU A 149 -10.93 -0.49 -17.66
CA GLU A 149 -9.95 0.51 -18.06
C GLU A 149 -10.69 1.86 -18.13
N TYR A 150 -10.13 2.90 -17.52
CA TYR A 150 -10.67 4.26 -17.53
C TYR A 150 -9.84 5.16 -18.45
N PRO A 151 -10.39 6.30 -18.91
CA PRO A 151 -9.65 7.24 -19.73
C PRO A 151 -8.33 7.68 -19.08
N ASP A 152 -7.28 7.74 -19.90
CA ASP A 152 -5.89 8.00 -19.49
C ASP A 152 -5.31 6.89 -18.62
N PRO A 153 -4.91 5.78 -19.28
CA PRO A 153 -5.37 4.45 -18.93
C PRO A 153 -5.12 4.14 -17.45
N HIS A 154 -6.21 4.17 -16.68
CA HIS A 154 -6.23 3.66 -15.31
C HIS A 154 -6.88 2.28 -15.33
N PHE A 155 -6.19 1.29 -14.80
CA PHE A 155 -6.63 -0.09 -14.80
C PHE A 155 -7.19 -0.46 -13.45
N ARG A 156 -8.31 -1.20 -13.46
CA ARG A 156 -8.85 -1.90 -12.30
C ARG A 156 -8.89 -3.38 -12.60
N THR A 157 -8.15 -4.18 -11.83
CA THR A 157 -8.12 -5.64 -11.98
C THR A 157 -9.39 -6.31 -11.46
N TRP A 158 -9.56 -7.60 -11.78
CA TRP A 158 -10.63 -8.47 -11.23
C TRP A 158 -10.75 -8.36 -9.71
N ASN A 159 -9.61 -8.20 -9.03
CA ASN A 159 -9.50 -8.22 -7.58
C ASN A 159 -9.45 -6.80 -6.99
N SER A 160 -9.95 -5.80 -7.73
CA SER A 160 -10.06 -4.39 -7.35
C SER A 160 -8.73 -3.67 -7.06
N GLU A 161 -7.62 -4.20 -7.57
CA GLU A 161 -6.35 -3.48 -7.56
C GLU A 161 -6.37 -2.41 -8.65
N TYR A 162 -5.96 -1.20 -8.29
CA TYR A 162 -5.90 -0.05 -9.19
C TYR A 162 -4.45 0.28 -9.49
N TYR A 163 -4.14 0.50 -10.76
CA TYR A 163 -2.81 0.91 -11.19
C TYR A 163 -2.85 1.71 -12.49
N ASP A 164 -1.80 2.49 -12.71
CA ASP A 164 -1.64 3.37 -13.86
C ASP A 164 -0.51 2.84 -14.73
N PHE A 165 -0.68 2.94 -16.05
CA PHE A 165 0.39 2.64 -17.00
C PHE A 165 0.24 3.50 -18.25
N HIS A 166 1.30 4.21 -18.62
CA HIS A 166 1.30 5.12 -19.77
C HIS A 166 2.32 4.72 -20.86
N GLY A 167 2.18 3.51 -21.39
CA GLY A 167 2.93 3.03 -22.56
C GLY A 167 2.19 3.22 -23.89
N ALA A 168 2.88 2.96 -24.99
CA ALA A 168 2.30 2.91 -26.33
C ALA A 168 2.67 1.60 -27.01
N CYS A 169 1.82 0.59 -26.86
CA CYS A 169 2.08 -0.76 -27.35
C CYS A 169 0.79 -1.59 -27.41
N ASP A 170 0.93 -2.80 -27.93
CA ASP A 170 -0.12 -3.82 -27.87
C ASP A 170 0.07 -4.65 -26.60
N MET A 171 -0.97 -4.77 -25.79
CA MET A 171 -0.95 -5.53 -24.54
C MET A 171 -2.10 -6.53 -24.50
N ILE A 172 -1.87 -7.63 -23.80
CA ILE A 172 -2.91 -8.61 -23.48
C ILE A 172 -3.68 -8.08 -22.26
N TYR A 173 -4.91 -7.62 -22.49
CA TYR A 173 -5.76 -7.17 -21.40
C TYR A 173 -6.37 -8.34 -20.63
N VAL A 174 -6.89 -9.33 -21.36
CA VAL A 174 -7.43 -10.58 -20.79
C VAL A 174 -7.12 -11.75 -21.73
N ARG A 175 -6.68 -12.88 -21.19
CA ARG A 175 -6.54 -14.14 -21.93
C ARG A 175 -6.97 -15.32 -21.06
N ASN A 176 -7.75 -16.23 -21.65
CA ASN A 176 -7.94 -17.61 -21.19
C ASN A 176 -8.22 -18.53 -22.40
N ASP A 177 -8.70 -19.74 -22.15
CA ASP A 177 -9.02 -20.72 -23.21
C ASP A 177 -10.22 -20.31 -24.08
N LEU A 178 -11.12 -19.45 -23.58
CA LEU A 178 -12.32 -19.02 -24.28
C LEU A 178 -12.09 -17.78 -25.15
N LEU A 179 -11.41 -16.79 -24.58
CA LEU A 179 -11.27 -15.46 -25.16
C LEU A 179 -9.89 -14.87 -24.97
N GLU A 180 -9.55 -13.97 -25.89
CA GLU A 180 -8.33 -13.20 -25.82
C GLU A 180 -8.58 -11.77 -26.28
N LEU A 181 -8.42 -10.82 -25.36
CA LEU A 181 -8.65 -9.41 -25.56
C LEU A 181 -7.32 -8.67 -25.51
N HIS A 182 -6.95 -8.07 -26.63
CA HIS A 182 -5.79 -7.18 -26.75
C HIS A 182 -6.24 -5.72 -26.78
N ILE A 183 -5.39 -4.87 -26.23
CA ILE A 183 -5.55 -3.42 -26.26
C ILE A 183 -4.32 -2.79 -26.91
N ARG A 184 -4.53 -1.77 -27.73
CA ARG A 184 -3.47 -0.92 -28.26
C ARG A 184 -3.55 0.42 -27.60
N THR A 185 -2.50 0.81 -26.90
CA THR A 185 -2.36 2.17 -26.39
C THR A 185 -1.51 3.01 -27.34
N GLU A 186 -1.87 4.28 -27.48
CA GLU A 186 -1.11 5.27 -28.23
C GLU A 186 -0.80 6.49 -27.36
N ARG A 187 0.36 7.11 -27.60
CA ARG A 187 0.71 8.35 -26.91
C ARG A 187 -0.15 9.52 -27.36
N ARG A 188 -0.45 10.39 -26.40
CA ARG A 188 -1.21 11.64 -26.53
C ARG A 188 -0.49 12.80 -25.82
N GLY A 189 0.81 12.91 -26.04
CA GLY A 189 1.67 13.89 -25.34
C GLY A 189 2.25 13.27 -24.06
N SER A 190 1.88 13.82 -22.89
CA SER A 190 2.33 13.34 -21.58
C SER A 190 1.53 12.15 -21.04
N TRP A 191 0.56 11.65 -21.80
CA TRP A 191 -0.39 10.63 -21.39
C TRP A 191 -0.65 9.65 -22.55
N SER A 192 -1.38 8.56 -22.31
CA SER A 192 -1.69 7.56 -23.33
C SER A 192 -3.17 7.17 -23.33
N ALA A 193 -3.66 6.60 -24.42
CA ALA A 193 -5.07 6.21 -24.53
C ALA A 193 -5.17 4.89 -25.28
N VAL A 194 -6.15 4.06 -24.93
CA VAL A 194 -6.53 2.92 -25.75
C VAL A 194 -7.14 3.44 -27.07
N SER A 195 -6.41 3.21 -28.16
CA SER A 195 -6.82 3.65 -29.50
C SER A 195 -7.52 2.54 -30.29
N ARG A 196 -7.25 1.27 -29.95
CA ARG A 196 -7.89 0.10 -30.55
C ARG A 196 -7.99 -1.04 -29.55
N THR A 197 -8.99 -1.89 -29.76
CA THR A 197 -9.12 -3.16 -29.03
C THR A 197 -9.36 -4.28 -30.02
N ALA A 198 -8.83 -5.47 -29.75
CA ALA A 198 -9.08 -6.66 -30.56
C ALA A 198 -9.45 -7.83 -29.65
N LEU A 199 -10.69 -8.29 -29.75
CA LEU A 199 -11.22 -9.43 -29.02
C LEU A 199 -11.32 -10.63 -29.95
N ARG A 200 -10.58 -11.70 -29.66
CA ARG A 200 -10.79 -13.01 -30.26
C ARG A 200 -11.69 -13.83 -29.35
N LEU A 201 -12.76 -14.38 -29.92
CA LEU A 201 -13.70 -15.24 -29.22
C LEU A 201 -14.08 -16.41 -30.14
N GLY A 202 -13.66 -17.62 -29.77
CA GLY A 202 -13.69 -18.76 -30.66
C GLY A 202 -12.80 -18.53 -31.91
N SER A 203 -13.38 -18.67 -33.10
CA SER A 203 -12.67 -18.46 -34.37
C SER A 203 -12.76 -17.02 -34.91
N ASP A 204 -13.57 -16.17 -34.29
CA ASP A 204 -13.82 -14.82 -34.79
C ASP A 204 -13.04 -13.78 -34.00
N THR A 205 -12.61 -12.73 -34.69
CA THR A 205 -11.97 -11.55 -34.10
C THR A 205 -12.84 -10.31 -34.33
N LEU A 206 -13.15 -9.59 -33.26
CA LEU A 206 -13.72 -8.26 -33.28
C LEU A 206 -12.63 -7.22 -33.00
N GLU A 207 -12.37 -6.34 -33.95
CA GLU A 207 -11.51 -5.17 -33.73
C GLU A 207 -12.39 -3.92 -33.61
N VAL A 208 -12.26 -3.15 -32.52
CA VAL A 208 -12.97 -1.88 -32.31
C VAL A 208 -11.99 -0.74 -32.45
N LEU A 209 -12.38 0.26 -33.24
CA LEU A 209 -11.59 1.46 -33.54
C LEU A 209 -12.20 2.68 -32.86
N LEU A 210 -11.37 3.71 -32.67
CA LEU A 210 -11.83 5.03 -32.28
C LEU A 210 -12.93 5.55 -33.22
N GLY A 211 -13.94 6.19 -32.64
CA GLY A 211 -15.10 6.69 -33.37
C GLY A 211 -16.22 5.67 -33.53
N GLY A 212 -16.08 4.46 -32.97
CA GLY A 212 -17.13 3.45 -32.94
C GLY A 212 -17.21 2.56 -34.19
N ALA A 213 -16.26 2.69 -35.12
CA ALA A 213 -16.10 1.73 -36.21
C ALA A 213 -15.58 0.39 -35.65
N TYR A 214 -15.97 -0.72 -36.27
CA TYR A 214 -15.51 -2.03 -35.87
C TYR A 214 -15.41 -2.99 -37.07
N LEU A 215 -14.49 -3.93 -36.97
CA LEU A 215 -14.22 -4.97 -37.96
C LEU A 215 -14.52 -6.33 -37.34
N VAL A 216 -15.16 -7.21 -38.10
CA VAL A 216 -15.28 -8.64 -37.76
C VAL A 216 -14.44 -9.41 -38.75
N ASN A 217 -13.46 -10.16 -38.25
CA ASN A 217 -12.48 -10.89 -39.06
C ASN A 217 -11.77 -10.00 -40.10
N GLY A 218 -11.47 -8.77 -39.70
CA GLY A 218 -10.78 -7.76 -40.53
C GLY A 218 -11.65 -7.07 -41.59
N VAL A 219 -12.97 -7.30 -41.59
CA VAL A 219 -13.90 -6.70 -42.55
C VAL A 219 -15.00 -5.95 -41.82
N GLU A 220 -15.37 -4.76 -42.31
CA GLU A 220 -16.55 -4.04 -41.81
C GLU A 220 -17.81 -4.87 -42.10
N PRO A 221 -18.60 -5.23 -41.07
CA PRO A 221 -19.77 -6.07 -41.28
C PRO A 221 -20.85 -5.34 -42.09
N ALA A 222 -21.35 -6.01 -43.13
CA ALA A 222 -22.34 -5.43 -44.04
C ALA A 222 -23.71 -5.17 -43.37
N THR A 223 -24.05 -5.92 -42.31
CA THR A 223 -25.31 -5.78 -41.56
C THR A 223 -25.10 -6.08 -40.06
N PRO A 224 -25.18 -5.08 -39.17
CA PRO A 224 -25.31 -5.30 -37.73
C PRO A 224 -26.70 -5.88 -37.39
N PRO A 225 -26.86 -6.70 -36.33
CA PRO A 225 -25.84 -7.15 -35.39
C PRO A 225 -25.07 -8.39 -35.89
N ALA A 226 -23.77 -8.44 -35.61
CA ALA A 226 -22.95 -9.63 -35.85
C ALA A 226 -22.95 -10.55 -34.62
N VAL A 227 -22.59 -11.82 -34.81
CA VAL A 227 -22.47 -12.82 -33.75
C VAL A 227 -21.07 -13.42 -33.84
N LEU A 228 -20.29 -13.30 -32.77
CA LEU A 228 -18.95 -13.87 -32.67
C LEU A 228 -19.02 -15.33 -32.21
N GLY A 229 -18.17 -16.19 -32.77
CA GLY A 229 -18.08 -17.61 -32.42
C GLY A 229 -19.40 -18.37 -32.61
N GLY A 230 -20.34 -17.81 -33.38
CA GLY A 230 -21.69 -18.34 -33.57
C GLY A 230 -22.62 -18.25 -32.35
N MET A 231 -22.18 -17.67 -31.21
CA MET A 231 -22.95 -17.67 -29.96
C MET A 231 -23.02 -16.31 -29.26
N TYR A 232 -22.09 -15.40 -29.50
CA TYR A 232 -21.93 -14.16 -28.72
C TYR A 232 -22.39 -12.95 -29.52
N PRO A 233 -23.62 -12.46 -29.30
CA PRO A 233 -24.16 -11.38 -30.11
C PRO A 233 -23.49 -10.04 -29.77
N LEU A 234 -23.30 -9.24 -30.81
CA LEU A 234 -22.85 -7.86 -30.71
C LEU A 234 -24.05 -6.92 -30.66
N GLU A 235 -24.09 -6.04 -29.66
CA GLU A 235 -25.05 -4.96 -29.55
C GLU A 235 -24.35 -3.62 -29.66
N VAL A 236 -24.76 -2.80 -30.62
CA VAL A 236 -24.23 -1.44 -30.78
C VAL A 236 -25.26 -0.47 -30.21
N SER A 237 -24.86 0.32 -29.22
CA SER A 237 -25.75 1.29 -28.56
C SER A 237 -24.99 2.54 -28.14
N SER A 238 -25.44 3.70 -28.61
CA SER A 238 -25.04 5.05 -28.12
C SER A 238 -23.52 5.26 -27.93
N GLY A 239 -22.70 4.81 -28.88
CA GLY A 239 -21.23 4.96 -28.82
C GLY A 239 -20.50 3.82 -28.07
N SER A 240 -21.23 2.81 -27.60
CA SER A 240 -20.67 1.58 -27.03
C SER A 240 -20.98 0.37 -27.92
N ILE A 241 -20.06 -0.59 -27.93
CA ILE A 241 -20.24 -1.92 -28.51
C ILE A 241 -20.19 -2.94 -27.36
N PHE A 242 -21.25 -3.71 -27.21
CA PHE A 242 -21.35 -4.77 -26.20
C PHE A 242 -21.19 -6.13 -26.87
N VAL A 243 -20.31 -6.96 -26.34
CA VAL A 243 -20.28 -8.40 -26.60
C VAL A 243 -21.03 -9.06 -25.45
N ARG A 244 -22.21 -9.63 -25.72
CA ARG A 244 -22.99 -10.31 -24.69
C ARG A 244 -22.44 -11.72 -24.46
N LEU A 245 -22.27 -12.08 -23.19
CA LEU A 245 -21.82 -13.38 -22.74
C LEU A 245 -23.00 -14.16 -22.13
N GLY A 246 -22.74 -15.38 -21.64
CA GLY A 246 -23.73 -16.15 -20.90
C GLY A 246 -24.20 -15.39 -19.66
N GLY A 247 -25.37 -15.72 -19.11
CA GLY A 247 -25.81 -15.21 -17.79
C GLY A 247 -26.19 -13.71 -17.69
N GLY A 248 -25.97 -12.92 -18.75
CA GLY A 248 -26.23 -11.46 -18.75
C GLY A 248 -24.96 -10.61 -18.68
N GLN A 249 -23.82 -11.25 -18.50
CA GLN A 249 -22.48 -10.66 -18.51
C GLN A 249 -22.12 -10.07 -19.88
N TYR A 250 -21.14 -9.17 -19.91
CA TYR A 250 -20.75 -8.48 -21.13
C TYR A 250 -19.33 -7.92 -21.10
N ILE A 251 -18.79 -7.71 -22.29
CA ILE A 251 -17.64 -6.83 -22.53
C ILE A 251 -18.15 -5.60 -23.27
N GLU A 252 -17.99 -4.41 -22.68
CA GLU A 252 -18.33 -3.12 -23.26
C GLU A 252 -17.07 -2.42 -23.76
N PHE A 253 -17.08 -2.07 -25.04
CA PHE A 253 -16.12 -1.15 -25.67
C PHE A 253 -16.81 0.19 -25.88
N ARG A 254 -16.53 1.15 -25.01
CA ARG A 254 -17.18 2.47 -25.03
C ARG A 254 -16.24 3.50 -25.63
N ASN A 255 -16.64 4.07 -26.76
CA ASN A 255 -15.94 5.23 -27.30
C ASN A 255 -16.27 6.45 -26.44
N PHE A 256 -15.23 7.05 -25.86
CA PHE A 256 -15.35 8.22 -25.00
C PHE A 256 -14.27 9.25 -25.33
N PHE A 257 -14.70 10.39 -25.88
CA PHE A 257 -13.81 11.40 -26.48
C PHE A 257 -12.88 10.81 -27.54
N SER A 258 -11.62 10.60 -27.19
CA SER A 258 -10.57 10.06 -28.07
C SER A 258 -9.89 8.83 -27.44
N ASN A 259 -10.64 8.08 -26.63
CA ASN A 259 -10.24 6.83 -26.01
C ASN A 259 -11.36 5.78 -26.17
N ILE A 260 -10.99 4.50 -26.13
CA ILE A 260 -11.90 3.36 -25.96
C ILE A 260 -11.79 2.88 -24.52
N VAL A 261 -12.85 3.11 -23.76
CA VAL A 261 -13.00 2.61 -22.38
C VAL A 261 -13.47 1.17 -22.43
N ILE A 262 -12.81 0.28 -21.69
CA ILE A 262 -13.18 -1.14 -21.61
C ILE A 262 -13.81 -1.41 -20.27
N ARG A 263 -14.98 -2.04 -20.28
CA ARG A 263 -15.62 -2.55 -19.06
C ARG A 263 -16.04 -3.97 -19.25
N ILE A 264 -15.71 -4.80 -18.26
CA ILE A 264 -16.07 -6.20 -18.27
C ILE A 264 -16.89 -6.45 -17.03
N ASP A 265 -18.14 -6.88 -17.25
CA ASP A 265 -18.96 -7.56 -16.25
C ASP A 265 -18.80 -9.05 -16.54
N ALA A 266 -17.99 -9.72 -15.73
CA ALA A 266 -17.51 -11.08 -15.96
C ALA A 266 -18.12 -12.06 -14.96
N HIS A 267 -18.33 -13.29 -15.41
CA HIS A 267 -18.67 -14.42 -14.55
C HIS A 267 -17.63 -15.51 -14.73
N GLY A 268 -17.35 -16.25 -13.66
CA GLY A 268 -16.30 -17.28 -13.68
C GLY A 268 -16.46 -18.31 -14.79
N SER A 269 -17.68 -18.65 -15.21
CA SER A 269 -17.88 -19.58 -16.35
C SER A 269 -17.17 -19.16 -17.64
N ASP A 270 -16.99 -17.85 -17.87
CA ASP A 270 -16.36 -17.32 -19.08
C ASP A 270 -14.93 -16.79 -18.83
N PHE A 271 -14.60 -16.43 -17.58
CA PHE A 271 -13.34 -15.76 -17.22
C PHE A 271 -12.47 -16.53 -16.21
N LEU A 272 -12.85 -17.75 -15.84
CA LEU A 272 -12.01 -18.60 -15.01
C LEU A 272 -10.61 -18.70 -15.63
N GLU A 273 -9.60 -18.65 -14.76
CA GLU A 273 -8.19 -18.74 -15.15
C GLU A 273 -7.70 -17.62 -16.08
N SER A 274 -8.49 -16.57 -16.27
CA SER A 274 -8.05 -15.42 -17.03
C SER A 274 -6.89 -14.68 -16.38
N ALA A 275 -5.98 -14.20 -17.21
CA ALA A 275 -4.82 -13.41 -16.82
C ALA A 275 -4.51 -12.35 -17.88
N GLY A 276 -3.84 -11.27 -17.50
CA GLY A 276 -3.54 -10.12 -18.34
C GLY A 276 -3.39 -8.85 -17.52
N MET A 277 -3.47 -7.70 -18.20
CA MET A 277 -3.54 -6.39 -17.54
C MET A 277 -4.78 -6.25 -16.63
N ALA A 278 -5.86 -7.01 -16.86
CA ALA A 278 -6.97 -7.12 -15.91
C ALA A 278 -6.62 -7.89 -14.62
N GLY A 279 -5.37 -8.31 -14.44
CA GLY A 279 -4.91 -9.17 -13.36
C GLY A 279 -5.26 -10.65 -13.59
N THR A 280 -4.94 -11.48 -12.61
CA THR A 280 -5.30 -12.91 -12.63
C THR A 280 -6.60 -13.14 -11.86
N TRP A 281 -7.55 -13.86 -12.44
CA TRP A 281 -8.87 -14.11 -11.85
C TRP A 281 -8.78 -14.53 -10.37
N SER A 282 -7.98 -15.55 -10.08
CA SER A 282 -7.93 -16.17 -8.74
C SER A 282 -6.78 -15.68 -7.85
N MET A 283 -6.02 -14.64 -8.25
CA MET A 283 -4.84 -14.19 -7.51
C MET A 283 -4.79 -12.67 -7.37
N PHE A 284 -4.53 -12.19 -6.16
CA PHE A 284 -4.22 -10.79 -5.92
C PHE A 284 -2.86 -10.40 -6.50
N GLY A 285 -2.70 -9.11 -6.76
CA GLY A 285 -1.45 -8.56 -7.26
C GLY A 285 -1.41 -8.49 -8.78
N LEU A 286 -0.42 -7.75 -9.25
CA LEU A 286 0.01 -7.73 -10.64
C LEU A 286 0.90 -8.96 -10.88
N VAL A 287 0.30 -10.05 -11.37
CA VAL A 287 0.96 -11.35 -11.53
C VAL A 287 1.29 -11.61 -13.00
N GLY A 288 2.54 -12.02 -13.28
CA GLY A 288 3.02 -12.32 -14.63
C GLY A 288 2.46 -13.60 -15.23
N ARG A 289 2.88 -13.90 -16.47
CA ARG A 289 2.40 -15.05 -17.24
C ARG A 289 2.76 -16.39 -16.60
N ASP A 290 3.82 -16.42 -15.81
CA ASP A 290 4.26 -17.59 -15.05
C ASP A 290 3.36 -17.93 -13.84
N ARG A 291 2.37 -17.06 -13.54
CA ARG A 291 1.48 -17.15 -12.37
C ARG A 291 2.21 -17.20 -11.03
N ASN A 292 3.43 -16.68 -10.98
CA ASN A 292 4.29 -16.78 -9.80
C ASN A 292 5.04 -15.48 -9.51
N THR A 293 5.51 -14.80 -10.56
CA THR A 293 6.17 -13.51 -10.44
C THR A 293 5.14 -12.42 -10.17
N THR A 294 5.33 -11.66 -9.09
CA THR A 294 4.49 -10.50 -8.75
C THR A 294 5.28 -9.22 -8.98
N PHE A 295 4.63 -8.22 -9.57
CA PHE A 295 5.22 -6.94 -9.94
C PHE A 295 4.71 -5.84 -9.00
N THR A 296 5.61 -4.96 -8.60
CA THR A 296 5.27 -3.68 -7.95
C THR A 296 5.47 -2.50 -8.89
N ASP A 297 6.24 -2.71 -9.95
CA ASP A 297 6.50 -1.75 -11.03
C ASP A 297 5.50 -2.04 -12.17
N THR A 298 4.64 -1.07 -12.46
CA THR A 298 3.55 -1.23 -13.43
C THR A 298 4.06 -1.26 -14.87
N SER A 299 5.21 -0.66 -15.13
CA SER A 299 5.90 -0.64 -16.42
C SER A 299 6.42 -2.04 -16.74
N LEU A 300 7.12 -2.67 -15.79
CA LEU A 300 7.57 -4.06 -15.93
C LEU A 300 6.40 -5.04 -16.03
N PHE A 301 5.31 -4.78 -15.31
CA PHE A 301 4.10 -5.59 -15.44
C PHE A 301 3.47 -5.48 -16.84
N ALA A 302 3.43 -4.27 -17.41
CA ALA A 302 2.91 -4.06 -18.76
C ALA A 302 3.82 -4.67 -19.84
N GLU A 303 5.14 -4.58 -19.68
CA GLU A 303 6.11 -5.27 -20.53
C GLU A 303 5.92 -6.79 -20.49
N GLU A 304 5.70 -7.36 -19.30
CA GLU A 304 5.38 -8.79 -19.16
C GLU A 304 4.12 -9.17 -19.95
N TRP A 305 3.12 -8.29 -20.04
CA TRP A 305 1.88 -8.52 -20.79
C TRP A 305 1.87 -7.91 -22.21
N GLU A 306 3.02 -7.45 -22.71
CA GLU A 306 3.18 -7.00 -24.10
C GLU A 306 2.89 -8.14 -25.08
N VAL A 307 2.15 -7.86 -26.14
CA VAL A 307 1.88 -8.84 -27.20
C VAL A 307 3.18 -9.15 -27.93
N ASN A 308 3.67 -10.39 -27.79
CA ASN A 308 4.94 -10.80 -28.36
C ASN A 308 4.81 -12.09 -29.17
N ALA A 309 4.86 -11.97 -30.50
CA ALA A 309 4.79 -13.10 -31.42
C ALA A 309 5.93 -14.11 -31.22
N THR A 310 7.09 -13.68 -30.70
CA THR A 310 8.23 -14.58 -30.40
C THR A 310 7.92 -15.47 -29.19
N LEU A 311 7.08 -15.00 -28.27
CA LEU A 311 6.55 -15.78 -27.16
C LEU A 311 5.31 -16.61 -27.55
N GLY A 312 4.90 -16.57 -28.82
CA GLY A 312 3.75 -17.30 -29.33
C GLY A 312 2.42 -16.58 -29.16
N ASP A 313 2.43 -15.28 -28.83
CA ASP A 313 1.20 -14.50 -28.77
C ASP A 313 0.60 -14.30 -30.18
N PRO A 314 -0.71 -14.47 -30.36
CA PRO A 314 -1.36 -14.21 -31.63
C PRO A 314 -1.39 -12.70 -31.90
N ILE A 315 -1.22 -12.28 -33.15
CA ILE A 315 -1.42 -10.88 -33.53
C ILE A 315 -2.88 -10.71 -33.95
N LEU A 316 -3.68 -10.02 -33.14
CA LEU A 316 -5.12 -9.86 -33.39
C LEU A 316 -5.47 -8.61 -34.21
N PHE A 317 -4.65 -7.55 -34.12
CA PHE A 317 -4.90 -6.30 -34.85
C PHE A 317 -4.65 -6.46 -36.35
N THR A 318 -5.52 -5.84 -37.16
CA THR A 318 -5.34 -5.79 -38.63
C THR A 318 -4.16 -4.91 -39.06
N THR A 319 -3.69 -4.02 -38.19
CA THR A 319 -2.54 -3.16 -38.42
C THR A 319 -1.40 -3.48 -37.45
N PRO A 320 -0.13 -3.35 -37.88
CA PRO A 320 1.01 -3.59 -37.01
C PRO A 320 1.06 -2.60 -35.84
N ALA A 321 1.67 -3.02 -34.73
CA ALA A 321 1.96 -2.15 -33.60
C ALA A 321 2.91 -1.01 -34.01
N GLU A 322 2.71 0.18 -33.45
CA GLU A 322 3.53 1.36 -33.76
C GLU A 322 4.82 1.41 -32.94
N SER A 323 4.83 0.81 -31.73
CA SER A 323 5.97 0.79 -30.82
C SER A 323 5.87 -0.35 -29.79
N MET A 324 6.98 -0.61 -29.10
CA MET A 324 7.04 -1.53 -27.95
C MET A 324 6.56 -0.87 -26.66
N CYS A 325 6.27 -1.69 -25.63
CA CYS A 325 5.89 -1.21 -24.30
C CYS A 325 7.06 -0.51 -23.60
N ILE A 326 7.35 0.71 -24.00
CA ILE A 326 8.27 1.61 -23.30
C ILE A 326 7.40 2.74 -22.78
N GLU A 327 7.35 2.89 -21.47
CA GLU A 327 6.67 4.04 -20.86
C GLU A 327 7.17 5.35 -21.47
N ALA A 328 6.31 6.37 -21.46
CA ALA A 328 6.83 7.72 -21.50
C ALA A 328 7.95 7.80 -20.46
N PRO A 329 9.14 8.37 -20.78
CA PRO A 329 10.04 8.74 -19.71
C PRO A 329 9.23 9.67 -18.83
N GLU A 330 8.69 9.13 -17.75
CA GLU A 330 8.04 9.94 -16.75
C GLU A 330 9.15 10.86 -16.27
N MET A 331 8.86 12.14 -16.32
CA MET A 331 9.60 13.14 -15.58
C MET A 331 9.26 12.95 -14.09
N PHE A 332 9.56 11.77 -13.57
CA PHE A 332 9.75 11.49 -12.18
C PHE A 332 11.04 10.70 -12.05
N THR A 333 12.15 11.36 -12.40
CA THR A 333 13.37 11.09 -11.64
C THR A 333 12.97 11.32 -10.17
N PRO A 334 13.03 10.32 -9.28
CA PRO A 334 13.05 10.60 -7.86
C PRO A 334 14.08 11.71 -7.69
N ASP A 335 13.75 12.77 -6.95
CA ASP A 335 14.69 13.87 -6.74
C ASP A 335 16.07 13.23 -6.49
N PRO A 336 17.08 13.48 -7.34
CA PRO A 336 18.39 12.85 -7.18
C PRO A 336 18.93 13.05 -5.77
N ALA A 337 18.48 14.10 -5.07
CA ALA A 337 18.74 14.30 -3.65
C ALA A 337 18.06 13.24 -2.75
N LEU A 338 16.80 12.86 -3.00
CA LEU A 338 16.12 11.81 -2.23
C LEU A 338 16.71 10.42 -2.49
N LEU A 339 17.05 10.10 -3.74
CA LEU A 339 17.66 8.82 -4.08
C LEU A 339 19.07 8.71 -3.49
N ALA A 340 19.85 9.80 -3.56
CA ALA A 340 21.16 9.88 -2.91
C ALA A 340 21.07 9.80 -1.37
N VAL A 341 20.01 10.36 -0.76
CA VAL A 341 19.77 10.24 0.69
C VAL A 341 19.40 8.80 1.08
N ALA A 342 18.59 8.11 0.28
CA ALA A 342 18.22 6.71 0.52
C ALA A 342 19.41 5.75 0.33
N GLU A 343 20.22 5.96 -0.71
CA GLU A 343 21.43 5.17 -0.98
C GLU A 343 22.52 5.41 0.06
N ALA A 344 22.72 6.67 0.50
CA ALA A 344 23.64 6.99 1.58
C ALA A 344 23.20 6.40 2.93
N ALA A 345 21.91 6.47 3.25
CA ALA A 345 21.36 5.87 4.46
C ALA A 345 21.51 4.34 4.50
N CYS A 346 21.52 3.68 3.33
CA CYS A 346 21.70 2.22 3.24
C CYS A 346 23.19 1.80 3.18
N ALA A 347 24.07 2.65 2.64
CA ALA A 347 25.51 2.39 2.60
C ALA A 347 26.14 2.44 4.00
N ASP A 348 25.72 3.39 4.85
CA ASP A 348 26.22 3.53 6.23
C ASP A 348 25.68 2.45 7.19
N LEU A 349 24.71 1.62 6.75
CA LEU A 349 24.15 0.51 7.53
C LEU A 349 24.80 -0.85 7.21
N LEU A 350 25.69 -0.92 6.21
CA LEU A 350 26.31 -2.17 5.72
C LEU A 350 27.84 -2.24 5.90
N GLU A 351 28.48 -1.24 6.50
CA GLU A 351 29.87 -1.28 7.01
C GLU A 351 29.92 -1.38 8.54
#